data_AF-A0A9D9IDU4-F1
#
_entry.id   AF-A0A9D9IDU4-F1
#
_cell.length_a   1.000
_cell.length_b   1.000
_cell.length_c   1.000
_cell.angle_alpha   90.00
_cell.angle_beta   90.00
_cell.angle_gamma   90.00
#
_symmetry.space_group_name_H-M   'P 1'
#
loop_
_entity.id
_entity.type
_entity.pdbx_description
1 polymer ?
#
loop_
_entity_poly.entity_id
_entity_poly.type
_entity_poly.pdbx_seq_one_letter_code
_entity_poly.pdbx_strand_id
1 'polypeptide(L)'
;MGNIFGFSISPSSTVNLDNVDLTLFERLHEIEPDAWKCMSCGSCSATCPAGNFSGMSLRKVLHDLQRGKEKEAVKMLKCCMLCGKCSMVCPRGINTRHLILSICKIYKED
;
A
#
# COMPACT_ATOMS: atom_id res chain seq x y z
N MET A 1 -20.30 24.90 10.77
CA MET A 1 -20.23 25.85 11.89
C MET A 1 -18.80 25.85 12.43
N GLY A 2 -17.98 26.84 12.10
CA GLY A 2 -16.64 26.99 12.67
C GLY A 2 -16.73 27.71 14.02
N ASN A 3 -15.99 27.23 15.02
CA ASN A 3 -15.95 27.78 16.36
C ASN A 3 -15.19 29.13 16.33
N ILE A 4 -15.50 30.04 17.25
CA ILE A 4 -14.82 31.35 17.41
C ILE A 4 -13.27 31.23 17.53
N PHE A 5 -12.77 30.08 17.95
CA PHE A 5 -11.34 29.79 18.14
C PHE A 5 -10.60 29.24 16.90
N GLY A 6 -11.22 29.21 15.72
CA GLY A 6 -10.53 28.80 14.47
C GLY A 6 -10.22 27.30 14.36
N PHE A 7 -10.55 26.50 15.36
CA PHE A 7 -10.50 25.04 15.26
C PHE A 7 -11.79 24.52 14.62
N SER A 8 -11.64 23.74 13.55
CA SER A 8 -12.72 22.95 12.97
C SER A 8 -12.55 21.49 13.39
N ILE A 9 -13.67 20.79 13.56
CA ILE A 9 -13.64 19.34 13.75
C ILE A 9 -13.12 18.74 12.45
N SER A 10 -11.94 18.13 12.48
CA SER A 10 -11.39 17.39 11.34
C SER A 10 -12.39 16.31 10.91
N PRO A 11 -12.64 16.12 9.62
CA PRO A 11 -13.54 15.07 9.16
C PRO A 11 -13.05 13.70 9.67
N SER A 12 -14.00 12.85 10.04
CA SER A 12 -13.68 11.50 10.52
C SER A 12 -12.92 10.72 9.43
N SER A 13 -11.78 10.14 9.79
CA SER A 13 -10.99 9.26 8.90
C SER A 13 -11.45 7.80 8.94
N THR A 14 -12.64 7.55 9.52
CA THR A 14 -13.22 6.22 9.67
C THR A 14 -13.47 5.57 8.31
N VAL A 15 -12.85 4.42 8.09
CA VAL A 15 -13.12 3.54 6.95
C VAL A 15 -14.03 2.42 7.46
N ASN A 16 -15.19 2.23 6.85
CA ASN A 16 -16.06 1.10 7.17
C ASN A 16 -15.54 -0.12 6.39
N LEU A 17 -14.94 -1.09 7.09
CA LEU A 17 -14.34 -2.26 6.44
C LEU A 17 -15.39 -3.29 5.97
N ASP A 18 -16.58 -3.30 6.55
CA ASP A 18 -17.64 -4.27 6.21
C ASP A 18 -18.17 -4.08 4.78
N ASN A 19 -18.03 -2.88 4.23
CA ASN A 19 -18.48 -2.53 2.88
C ASN A 19 -17.35 -2.56 1.83
N VAL A 20 -16.15 -3.01 2.19
CA VAL A 20 -15.00 -3.00 1.29
C VAL A 20 -14.99 -4.27 0.44
N ASP A 21 -14.88 -4.11 -0.88
CA ASP A 21 -14.62 -5.23 -1.79
C ASP A 21 -13.14 -5.62 -1.72
N LEU A 22 -12.87 -6.88 -1.38
CA LEU A 22 -11.53 -7.44 -1.24
C LEU A 22 -11.24 -8.54 -2.27
N THR A 23 -12.13 -8.77 -3.23
CA THR A 23 -12.02 -9.86 -4.22
C THR A 23 -10.69 -9.83 -5.00
N LEU A 24 -10.23 -8.64 -5.42
CA LEU A 24 -8.94 -8.48 -6.09
C LEU A 24 -7.76 -8.74 -5.17
N PHE A 25 -7.87 -8.37 -3.89
CA PHE A 25 -6.83 -8.62 -2.90
C PHE A 25 -6.74 -10.10 -2.52
N GLU A 26 -7.87 -10.81 -2.48
CA GLU A 26 -7.93 -12.27 -2.32
C GLU A 26 -7.27 -12.97 -3.51
N ARG A 27 -7.56 -12.54 -4.74
CA ARG A 27 -6.89 -13.06 -5.95
C ARG A 27 -5.37 -12.82 -5.92
N LEU A 28 -4.93 -11.66 -5.41
CA LEU A 28 -3.50 -11.40 -5.20
C LEU A 28 -2.92 -12.37 -4.17
N HIS A 29 -3.65 -12.70 -3.10
CA HIS A 29 -3.20 -13.64 -2.08
C HIS A 29 -3.00 -15.06 -2.61
N GLU A 30 -3.88 -15.53 -3.50
CA GLU A 30 -3.74 -16.85 -4.14
C GLU A 30 -2.45 -16.97 -4.94
N ILE A 31 -2.02 -15.90 -5.60
CA ILE A 31 -0.80 -15.86 -6.41
C ILE A 31 0.43 -15.61 -5.52
N GLU A 32 0.32 -14.68 -4.57
CA GLU A 32 1.38 -14.24 -3.68
C GLU A 32 0.94 -14.34 -2.21
N PRO A 33 1.08 -15.52 -1.58
CA PRO A 33 0.72 -15.71 -0.18
C PRO A 33 1.57 -14.84 0.76
N ASP A 34 2.76 -14.43 0.30
CA ASP A 34 3.67 -13.57 1.05
C ASP A 34 3.11 -12.16 1.31
N ALA A 35 2.12 -11.71 0.52
CA ALA A 35 1.46 -10.41 0.73
C ALA A 35 0.86 -10.29 2.14
N TRP A 36 0.29 -11.38 2.67
CA TRP A 36 -0.32 -11.45 4.00
C TRP A 36 0.70 -11.51 5.14
N LYS A 37 1.95 -11.88 4.86
CA LYS A 37 3.02 -11.89 5.87
C LYS A 37 3.47 -10.47 6.25
N CYS A 38 3.06 -9.45 5.50
CA CYS A 38 3.43 -8.07 5.77
C CYS A 38 2.84 -7.59 7.09
N MET A 39 3.71 -7.28 8.05
CA MET A 39 3.34 -6.73 9.36
C MET A 39 3.39 -5.18 9.42
N SER A 40 3.42 -4.51 8.27
CA SER A 40 3.45 -3.05 8.17
C SER A 40 4.56 -2.35 8.97
N CYS A 41 5.76 -2.96 9.07
CA CYS A 41 6.90 -2.42 9.83
C CYS A 41 7.51 -1.15 9.21
N GLY A 42 7.47 -0.99 7.89
CA GLY A 42 7.94 0.23 7.20
C GLY A 42 9.40 0.24 6.73
N SER A 43 10.19 -0.81 6.98
CA SER A 43 11.59 -0.89 6.52
C SER A 43 11.74 -0.68 5.00
N CYS A 44 10.81 -1.24 4.22
CA CYS A 44 10.79 -1.05 2.77
C CYS A 44 10.56 0.41 2.35
N SER A 45 9.70 1.14 3.07
CA SER A 45 9.44 2.55 2.80
C SER A 45 10.62 3.44 3.18
N ALA A 46 11.29 3.15 4.31
CA ALA A 46 12.46 3.89 4.76
C ALA A 46 13.66 3.80 3.80
N THR A 47 13.79 2.69 3.07
CA THR A 47 14.89 2.47 2.12
C THR A 47 14.55 2.85 0.68
N CYS A 48 13.28 3.18 0.40
CA CYS A 48 12.80 3.45 -0.94
C CYS A 48 13.32 4.81 -1.44
N PRO A 49 14.15 4.88 -2.48
CA PRO A 49 14.62 6.16 -3.02
C PRO A 49 13.46 6.99 -3.60
N ALA A 50 12.46 6.34 -4.19
CA ALA A 50 11.28 7.01 -4.70
C ALA A 50 10.42 7.63 -3.58
N GLY A 51 10.49 7.10 -2.36
CA GLY A 51 9.75 7.63 -1.21
C GLY A 51 10.09 9.08 -0.89
N ASN A 52 11.36 9.47 -1.03
CA ASN A 52 11.81 10.83 -0.74
C ASN A 52 11.30 11.88 -1.75
N PHE A 53 11.07 11.48 -3.01
CA PHE A 53 10.70 12.43 -4.07
C PHE A 53 9.22 12.38 -4.44
N SER A 54 8.58 11.22 -4.29
CA SER A 54 7.20 10.99 -4.75
C SER A 54 6.22 10.60 -3.64
N GLY A 55 6.70 10.47 -2.39
CA GLY A 55 5.89 9.97 -1.27
C GLY A 55 5.53 8.48 -1.37
N MET A 56 6.10 7.75 -2.34
CA MET A 56 5.88 6.33 -2.53
C MET A 56 6.30 5.51 -1.31
N SER A 57 5.34 4.77 -0.75
CA SER A 57 5.56 3.93 0.43
C SER A 57 4.91 2.57 0.22
N LEU A 58 5.72 1.53 0.04
CA LEU A 58 5.23 0.16 -0.14
C LEU A 58 4.40 -0.31 1.05
N ARG A 59 4.75 0.12 2.27
CA ARG A 59 3.93 -0.13 3.46
C ARG A 59 2.51 0.42 3.30
N LYS A 60 2.39 1.66 2.80
CA LYS A 60 1.08 2.32 2.63
C LYS A 60 0.28 1.62 1.55
N VAL A 61 0.92 1.30 0.43
CA VAL A 61 0.31 0.52 -0.66
C VAL A 61 -0.34 -0.77 -0.15
N LEU A 62 0.41 -1.63 0.55
CA LEU A 62 -0.15 -2.89 1.05
C LEU A 62 -1.29 -2.67 2.07
N HIS A 63 -1.13 -1.67 2.92
CA HIS A 63 -2.14 -1.31 3.92
C HIS A 63 -3.42 -0.74 3.30
N ASP A 64 -3.28 0.04 2.22
CA ASP A 64 -4.39 0.62 1.47
C ASP A 64 -5.11 -0.45 0.64
N LEU A 65 -4.39 -1.41 0.06
CA LEU A 65 -4.97 -2.58 -0.61
C LEU A 65 -5.80 -3.44 0.36
N GLN A 66 -5.30 -3.69 1.57
CA GLN A 66 -6.06 -4.39 2.63
C GLN A 66 -7.33 -3.65 3.07
N ARG A 67 -7.46 -2.36 2.72
CA ARG A 67 -8.61 -1.51 3.03
C ARG A 67 -9.45 -1.17 1.79
N GLY A 68 -9.18 -1.82 0.65
CA GLY A 68 -9.83 -1.57 -0.64
C GLY A 68 -9.66 -0.15 -1.18
N LYS A 69 -8.60 0.56 -0.77
CA LYS A 69 -8.21 1.87 -1.32
C LYS A 69 -7.26 1.69 -2.51
N GLU A 70 -7.72 0.93 -3.49
CA GLU A 70 -6.88 0.40 -4.56
C GLU A 70 -6.35 1.49 -5.49
N LYS A 71 -7.20 2.48 -5.83
CA LYS A 71 -6.82 3.60 -6.71
C LYS A 71 -5.61 4.38 -6.19
N GLU A 72 -5.59 4.68 -4.88
CA GLU A 72 -4.47 5.39 -4.25
C GLU A 72 -3.22 4.49 -4.19
N ALA A 73 -3.39 3.21 -3.86
CA ALA A 73 -2.29 2.25 -3.80
C ALA A 73 -1.58 2.08 -5.16
N VAL A 74 -2.36 1.87 -6.23
CA VAL A 74 -1.84 1.69 -7.60
C VAL A 74 -1.16 2.98 -8.10
N LYS A 75 -1.73 4.14 -7.78
CA LYS A 75 -1.12 5.43 -8.13
C LYS A 75 0.28 5.60 -7.54
N MET A 76 0.47 5.23 -6.27
CA MET A 76 1.80 5.29 -5.63
C MET A 76 2.78 4.33 -6.31
N LEU A 77 2.34 3.13 -6.70
CA LEU A 77 3.18 2.11 -7.33
C LEU A 77 3.77 2.55 -8.68
N LYS A 78 3.15 3.49 -9.39
CA LYS A 78 3.68 4.03 -10.67
C LYS A 78 5.07 4.64 -10.54
N CYS A 79 5.46 5.11 -9.35
CA CYS A 79 6.78 5.67 -9.09
C CYS A 79 7.84 4.60 -8.75
N CYS A 80 7.47 3.32 -8.70
CA CYS A 80 8.42 2.25 -8.38
C CYS A 80 9.38 1.99 -9.54
N MET A 81 10.68 2.14 -9.30
CA MET A 81 11.75 1.82 -10.25
C MET A 81 12.21 0.35 -10.21
N LEU A 82 11.50 -0.52 -9.48
CA LEU A 82 11.81 -1.95 -9.34
C LEU A 82 13.26 -2.29 -8.88
N CYS A 83 13.90 -1.39 -8.14
CA CYS A 83 15.30 -1.54 -7.70
C CYS A 83 15.56 -2.70 -6.70
N GLY A 84 14.53 -3.31 -6.11
CA GLY A 84 14.67 -4.49 -5.24
C GLY A 84 15.19 -4.25 -3.82
N LYS A 85 15.55 -3.01 -3.44
CA LYS A 85 16.05 -2.69 -2.08
C LYS A 85 15.09 -3.10 -0.97
N CYS A 86 13.78 -2.97 -1.21
CA CYS A 86 12.73 -3.34 -0.29
C CYS A 86 12.75 -4.83 0.11
N SER A 87 13.23 -5.72 -0.76
CA SER A 87 13.28 -7.16 -0.49
C SER A 87 14.45 -7.52 0.41
N MET A 88 15.58 -6.82 0.27
CA MET A 88 16.78 -7.03 1.08
C MET A 88 16.59 -6.65 2.55
N VAL A 89 15.72 -5.67 2.84
CA VAL A 89 15.49 -5.16 4.20
C VAL A 89 14.24 -5.71 4.87
N CYS A 90 13.50 -6.60 4.20
CA CYS A 90 12.26 -7.14 4.76
C CYS A 90 12.58 -8.17 5.85
N PRO A 91 12.20 -7.94 7.12
CA PRO A 91 12.47 -8.90 8.20
C PRO A 91 11.64 -10.19 8.06
N ARG A 92 10.57 -10.16 7.25
CA ARG A 92 9.70 -11.31 6.98
C ARG A 92 10.11 -12.09 5.72
N GLY A 93 11.19 -11.68 5.04
CA GLY A 93 11.67 -12.35 3.83
C GLY A 93 10.74 -12.24 2.63
N ILE A 94 9.82 -11.27 2.61
CA ILE A 94 8.85 -11.10 1.51
C ILE A 94 9.60 -10.65 0.26
N ASN A 95 9.37 -11.34 -0.87
CA ASN A 95 9.86 -10.91 -2.17
C ASN A 95 9.05 -9.72 -2.70
N THR A 96 9.25 -8.57 -2.05
CA THR A 96 8.51 -7.34 -2.30
C THR A 96 8.66 -6.81 -3.74
N ARG A 97 9.78 -7.10 -4.41
CA ARG A 97 9.96 -6.75 -5.82
C ARG A 97 9.00 -7.52 -6.72
N HIS A 98 8.88 -8.83 -6.52
CA HIS A 98 7.95 -9.67 -7.26
C HIS A 98 6.50 -9.33 -6.92
N LEU A 99 6.21 -9.14 -5.63
CA LEU A 99 4.89 -8.72 -5.15
C LEU A 99 4.39 -7.45 -5.85
N ILE A 100 5.24 -6.43 -6.02
CA ILE A 100 4.89 -5.19 -6.75
C ILE A 100 4.50 -5.48 -8.20
N LEU A 101 5.20 -6.39 -8.88
CA LEU A 101 4.86 -6.79 -10.26
C LEU A 101 3.52 -7.51 -10.31
N SER A 102 3.26 -8.43 -9.38
CA SER A 102 1.98 -9.15 -9.27
C SER A 102 0.82 -8.18 -9.02
N ILE A 103 0.99 -7.21 -8.12
CA ILE A 103 0.00 -6.15 -7.88
C ILE A 103 -0.24 -5.36 -9.17
N CYS A 104 0.82 -4.84 -9.80
CA CYS A 104 0.67 -4.08 -11.04
C CYS A 104 0.05 -4.89 -12.20
N LYS A 105 0.14 -6.23 -12.19
CA LYS A 105 -0.50 -7.10 -13.19
C LYS A 105 -2.00 -7.24 -12.94
N ILE A 106 -2.39 -7.51 -11.70
CA ILE A 106 -3.81 -7.70 -11.31
C ILE A 106 -4.58 -6.39 -11.43
N TYR A 107 -3.97 -5.28 -11.00
CA TYR A 107 -4.60 -3.96 -10.98
C TYR A 107 -4.42 -3.15 -12.28
N LYS A 108 -3.91 -3.77 -13.35
CA LYS A 108 -3.79 -3.15 -14.69
C LYS A 108 -5.01 -3.40 -15.58
N GLU A 109 -5.96 -4.23 -15.14
CA GLU A 109 -7.14 -4.62 -15.92
C GLU A 109 -8.27 -3.56 -15.88
N ASP A 110 -8.05 -2.38 -15.27
CA ASP A 110 -8.96 -1.22 -15.25
C ASP A 110 -8.34 0.06 -15.85
#